data_AF-A0A261FFE5-F1
#
_entry.id   AF-A0A261FFE5-F1
#
_cell.length_a   1.000
_cell.length_b   1.000
_cell.length_c   1.000
_cell.angle_alpha   90.00
_cell.angle_beta   90.00
_cell.angle_gamma   90.00
#
_symmetry.space_group_name_H-M   'P 1'
#
loop_
_entity.id
_entity.type
_entity.pdbx_description
1 polymer ?
#
loop_
_entity_poly.entity_id
_entity_poly.type
_entity_poly.pdbx_seq_one_letter_code
_entity_poly.pdbx_strand_id
1 'polypeptide(L)'
;MTLNELESLAEQCLAVAKGLDEDMEDDARDAIAAGEPEYAMASVLDMAYAHPELYAKLPPEVYELARNPDYVVLHRYQGLLEKHRQ
;
A
#
# COMPACT_ATOMS: atom_id res chain seq x y z
N MET A 1 -4.02 -14.47 0.39
CA MET A 1 -3.80 -14.09 1.80
C MET A 1 -5.13 -14.14 2.53
N THR A 2 -5.09 -14.35 3.84
CA THR A 2 -6.21 -14.13 4.76
C THR A 2 -6.38 -12.63 5.06
N LEU A 3 -7.52 -12.23 5.63
CA LEU A 3 -7.74 -10.83 6.03
C LEU A 3 -6.68 -10.35 7.02
N ASN A 4 -6.37 -11.13 8.06
CA ASN A 4 -5.36 -10.76 9.07
C ASN A 4 -3.96 -10.57 8.46
N GLU A 5 -3.61 -11.35 7.44
CA GLU A 5 -2.35 -11.17 6.70
C GLU A 5 -2.35 -9.86 5.92
N LEU A 6 -3.50 -9.48 5.32
CA LEU A 6 -3.65 -8.23 4.58
C LEU A 6 -3.61 -7.01 5.51
N GLU A 7 -4.28 -7.06 6.65
CA GLU A 7 -4.21 -6.01 7.68
C GLU A 7 -2.77 -5.83 8.18
N SER A 8 -2.07 -6.93 8.48
CA SER A 8 -0.67 -6.87 8.89
C SER A 8 0.24 -6.31 7.79
N LEU A 9 -0.06 -6.58 6.52
CA LEU A 9 0.68 -6.01 5.40
C LEU A 9 0.39 -4.50 5.23
N ALA A 10 -0.86 -4.09 5.41
CA ALA A 10 -1.26 -2.69 5.35
C ALA A 10 -0.57 -1.85 6.45
N GLU A 11 -0.51 -2.36 7.67
CA GLU A 11 0.22 -1.73 8.79
C GLU A 11 1.72 -1.56 8.48
N GLN A 12 2.34 -2.56 7.85
CA GLN A 12 3.74 -2.45 7.41
C GLN A 12 3.92 -1.38 6.34
N CYS A 13 2.98 -1.24 5.41
CA CYS A 13 2.99 -0.18 4.41
C CYS A 13 2.84 1.20 5.06
N LEU A 14 1.91 1.34 6.01
CA LEU A 14 1.68 2.60 6.71
C LEU A 14 2.92 3.04 7.50
N ALA A 15 3.63 2.09 8.11
CA ALA A 15 4.90 2.38 8.79
C ALA A 15 5.98 2.97 7.86
N VAL A 16 5.96 2.64 6.56
CA VAL A 16 6.89 3.19 5.56
C VAL A 16 6.60 4.66 5.25
N ALA A 17 5.32 5.05 5.24
CA ALA A 17 4.88 6.41 4.92
C ALA A 17 4.62 7.29 6.17
N LYS A 18 4.99 6.81 7.36
CA LYS A 18 4.73 7.50 8.62
C LYS A 18 5.32 8.91 8.66
N GLY A 19 4.50 9.87 9.06
CA GLY A 19 4.80 11.28 9.23
C GLY A 19 4.85 12.09 7.94
N LEU A 20 4.42 11.52 6.81
CA LEU A 20 4.41 12.23 5.51
C LEU A 20 3.12 13.01 5.29
N ASP A 21 1.99 12.42 5.63
CA ASP A 21 0.66 13.02 5.49
C ASP A 21 -0.27 12.45 6.57
N GLU A 22 -0.62 13.27 7.56
CA GLU A 22 -1.44 12.85 8.71
C GLU A 22 -2.88 12.51 8.30
N ASP A 23 -3.45 13.25 7.34
CA ASP A 23 -4.82 13.02 6.88
C ASP A 23 -4.91 11.68 6.13
N MET A 24 -3.93 11.40 5.25
CA MET A 24 -3.88 10.11 4.55
C MET A 24 -3.55 8.93 5.47
N GLU A 25 -2.78 9.16 6.54
CA GLU A 25 -2.55 8.13 7.55
C GLU A 25 -3.83 7.75 8.28
N ASP A 26 -4.63 8.73 8.67
CA ASP A 26 -5.89 8.50 9.36
C ASP A 26 -6.90 7.80 8.43
N ASP A 27 -7.01 8.22 7.17
CA ASP A 27 -7.81 7.53 6.15
C ASP A 27 -7.37 6.06 5.97
N ALA A 28 -6.07 5.79 5.96
CA ALA A 28 -5.53 4.44 5.85
C ALA A 28 -5.85 3.58 7.09
N ARG A 29 -5.82 4.16 8.30
CA ARG A 29 -6.21 3.46 9.53
C ARG A 29 -7.70 3.15 9.57
N ASP A 30 -8.54 4.07 9.10
CA ASP A 30 -9.99 3.86 8.99
C ASP A 30 -10.30 2.73 7.99
N ALA A 31 -9.59 2.66 6.86
CA ALA A 31 -9.72 1.56 5.91
C ALA A 31 -9.35 0.20 6.53
N ILE A 32 -8.27 0.12 7.31
CA ILE A 32 -7.92 -1.11 8.05
C ILE A 32 -9.04 -1.49 9.02
N ALA A 33 -9.54 -0.53 9.81
CA ALA A 33 -10.61 -0.77 10.78
C ALA A 33 -11.94 -1.19 10.12
N ALA A 34 -12.18 -0.77 8.88
CA ALA A 34 -13.34 -1.17 8.09
C ALA A 34 -13.21 -2.58 7.46
N GLY A 35 -12.05 -3.24 7.58
CA GLY A 35 -11.77 -4.52 6.91
C GLY A 35 -11.40 -4.36 5.44
N GLU A 36 -10.86 -3.20 5.07
CA GLU A 36 -10.48 -2.81 3.71
C GLU A 36 -8.95 -2.52 3.60
N PRO A 37 -8.06 -3.42 4.04
CA PRO A 37 -6.62 -3.17 4.12
C PRO A 37 -5.96 -2.89 2.77
N GLU A 38 -6.52 -3.35 1.66
CA GLU A 38 -6.05 -3.02 0.32
C GLU A 38 -6.16 -1.54 -0.02
N TYR A 39 -7.17 -0.86 0.52
CA TYR A 39 -7.31 0.59 0.34
C TYR A 39 -6.28 1.35 1.17
N ALA A 40 -5.96 0.88 2.38
CA ALA A 40 -4.87 1.45 3.17
C ALA A 40 -3.52 1.33 2.44
N MET A 41 -3.24 0.17 1.83
CA MET A 41 -2.07 -0.02 0.97
C MET A 41 -2.09 0.92 -0.25
N ALA A 42 -3.26 1.11 -0.89
CA ALA A 42 -3.40 2.03 -2.01
C ALA A 42 -3.12 3.49 -1.60
N SER A 43 -3.58 3.94 -0.43
CA SER A 43 -3.28 5.29 0.09
C SER A 43 -1.77 5.49 0.25
N VAL A 44 -1.04 4.49 0.75
CA VAL A 44 0.43 4.53 0.83
C VAL A 44 1.08 4.58 -0.55
N LEU A 45 0.56 3.85 -1.53
CA LEU A 45 1.04 3.88 -2.92
C LEU A 45 0.79 5.23 -3.61
N ASP A 46 -0.31 5.91 -3.26
CA ASP A 46 -0.60 7.28 -3.68
C ASP A 46 0.37 8.29 -3.04
N MET A 47 0.64 8.18 -1.73
CA MET A 47 1.69 9.00 -1.07
C MET A 47 3.06 8.80 -1.72
N ALA A 48 3.41 7.55 -2.04
CA ALA A 48 4.67 7.21 -2.71
C ALA A 48 4.81 7.83 -4.11
N TYR A 49 3.73 8.29 -4.75
CA TYR A 49 3.83 9.02 -6.00
C TYR A 49 4.56 10.36 -5.82
N ALA A 50 4.34 11.05 -4.69
CA ALA A 50 5.07 12.26 -4.32
C ALA A 50 6.44 11.97 -3.67
N HIS A 51 6.62 10.76 -3.15
CA HIS A 51 7.85 10.28 -2.49
C HIS A 51 8.32 8.95 -3.11
N PRO A 52 8.85 8.94 -4.35
CA PRO A 52 9.11 7.70 -5.09
C PRO A 52 10.12 6.75 -4.43
N GLU A 53 10.97 7.25 -3.53
CA GLU A 53 11.88 6.44 -2.71
C GLU A 53 11.16 5.47 -1.77
N LEU A 54 9.86 5.69 -1.50
CA LEU A 54 9.07 4.79 -0.65
C LEU A 54 8.74 3.48 -1.35
N TYR A 55 8.58 3.48 -2.67
CA TYR A 55 8.24 2.26 -3.41
C TYR A 55 9.25 1.15 -3.07
N ALA A 56 10.55 1.43 -3.11
CA ALA A 56 11.61 0.48 -2.80
C ALA A 56 11.61 -0.02 -1.34
N LYS A 57 10.92 0.66 -0.42
CA LYS A 57 10.80 0.30 1.00
C LYS A 57 9.54 -0.51 1.30
N LEU A 58 8.59 -0.57 0.38
CA LEU A 58 7.36 -1.33 0.58
C LEU A 58 7.64 -2.84 0.62
N PRO A 59 6.87 -3.60 1.41
CA PRO A 59 7.02 -5.05 1.48
C PRO A 59 6.87 -5.71 0.09
N PRO A 60 7.68 -6.74 -0.24
CA PRO A 60 7.61 -7.45 -1.53
C PRO A 60 6.21 -7.98 -1.88
N GLU A 61 5.41 -8.33 -0.88
CA GLU A 61 4.06 -8.86 -1.02
C GLU A 61 3.12 -7.85 -1.72
N VAL A 62 3.31 -6.54 -1.51
CA VAL A 62 2.54 -5.49 -2.19
C VAL A 62 2.72 -5.56 -3.70
N TYR A 63 3.94 -5.87 -4.16
CA TYR A 63 4.25 -6.04 -5.57
C TYR A 63 3.57 -7.26 -6.17
N GLU A 64 3.53 -8.37 -5.43
CA GLU A 64 2.87 -9.59 -5.89
C GLU A 64 1.35 -9.41 -5.90
N LEU A 65 0.76 -8.70 -4.93
CA LEU A 65 -0.65 -8.34 -4.94
C LEU A 65 -1.00 -7.43 -6.13
N ALA A 66 -0.17 -6.43 -6.45
CA ALA A 66 -0.38 -5.55 -7.60
C ALA A 66 -0.30 -6.29 -8.95
N ARG A 67 0.33 -7.46 -9.03
CA ARG A 67 0.30 -8.29 -10.25
C ARG A 67 -0.98 -9.11 -10.40
N ASN A 68 -1.76 -9.26 -9.33
CA ASN A 68 -3.00 -10.00 -9.36
C ASN A 68 -4.17 -9.05 -9.73
N PRO A 69 -4.83 -9.24 -10.89
CA PRO A 69 -5.94 -8.38 -11.32
C PRO A 69 -7.16 -8.46 -10.39
N ASP A 70 -7.29 -9.50 -9.56
CA ASP A 70 -8.37 -9.60 -8.57
C ASP A 70 -8.23 -8.53 -7.47
N TYR A 71 -7.01 -8.05 -7.21
CA TYR A 71 -6.72 -6.95 -6.30
C TYR A 71 -6.76 -5.62 -7.04
N VAL A 72 -7.91 -5.28 -7.62
CA VAL A 72 -8.08 -4.15 -8.57
C VAL A 72 -7.48 -2.83 -8.06
N VAL A 73 -7.69 -2.52 -6.77
CA VAL A 73 -7.20 -1.27 -6.15
C VAL A 73 -5.68 -1.19 -6.08
N LEU A 74 -4.99 -2.32 -6.01
CA LEU A 74 -3.53 -2.41 -6.05
C LEU A 74 -3.01 -2.61 -7.46
N HIS A 75 -3.75 -3.35 -8.30
CA HIS A 75 -3.35 -3.68 -9.66
C HIS A 75 -3.10 -2.44 -10.52
N ARG A 76 -3.84 -1.36 -10.29
CA ARG A 76 -3.63 -0.07 -10.98
C ARG A 76 -2.21 0.50 -10.78
N TYR A 77 -1.51 0.12 -9.72
CA TYR A 77 -0.14 0.58 -9.43
C TYR A 77 0.95 -0.32 -9.99
N GLN A 78 0.62 -1.45 -10.62
CA GLN A 78 1.62 -2.42 -11.09
C GLN A 78 2.75 -1.76 -11.90
N GLY A 79 2.40 -0.91 -12.87
CA GLY A 79 3.40 -0.24 -13.71
C GLY A 79 4.30 0.74 -12.94
N LEU A 80 3.77 1.41 -11.90
CA LEU A 80 4.56 2.28 -11.03
C LEU A 80 5.52 1.46 -10.17
N LEU A 81 5.01 0.40 -9.55
CA LEU A 81 5.81 -0.51 -8.73
C LEU A 81 6.93 -1.18 -9.53
N GLU A 82 6.66 -1.63 -10.75
CA GLU A 82 7.68 -2.21 -11.63
C GLU A 82 8.78 -1.23 -12.01
N LYS A 83 8.43 0.05 -12.22
CA LYS A 83 9.40 1.11 -12.54
C LYS A 83 10.36 1.40 -11.40
N HIS A 84 9.90 1.28 -10.15
CA HIS A 84 10.64 1.69 -8.96
C HIS A 84 11.31 0.53 -8.18
N ARG A 85 11.28 -0.70 -8.72
CA ARG A 85 11.85 -1.91 -8.10
C ARG A 85 13.39 -2.05 -8.20
N GLN A 86 14.13 -0.95 -8.38
CA GLN A 86 15.59 -0.98 -8.58
C GLN A 86 16.38 -1.07 -7.28
#